data_AF-A0A8B6CZ15-F1
#
_entry.id   AF-A0A8B6CZ15-F1
#
_cell.length_a   1.000
_cell.length_b   1.000
_cell.length_c   1.000
_cell.angle_alpha   90.00
_cell.angle_beta   90.00
_cell.angle_gamma   90.00
#
_symmetry.space_group_name_H-M   'P 1'
#
loop_
_entity.id
_entity.type
_entity.pdbx_description
1 polymer ?
#
loop_
_entity_poly.entity_id
_entity_poly.type
_entity_poly.pdbx_seq_one_letter_code
_entity_poly.pdbx_strand_id
1 'polypeptide(L)'
;MMPVAFRLYPVERLIQGLRVLFNAFYNKYLKVNSKGSPPDVLYRSNNYLIINKPWDVKINSDNSEEYTVATNLTDHFPQLSDDTLSHRFRFNHRLDYPTSGVLSLSLNKKAAAKFSKLFLKRSIRKHYLALVGGYLSEPYILVDIPIGKDSFVDYKHKQCACTSEGCVDSKHAMTLTILLEYGTYNGMPASKVLMIPYTGRTHQLRVHSNLIGHTIIGDYTYSNEKDTAPYRMMLHAYRMIVPLHGEPLDIVSPDPFLTSVDPKWKPHKVITNYGDVMKENLTLKNVKEKNISSLTYHTMKIYNSQFEKNPLKEFSSYLSIFSLYINFGMDITYATLYYCMDRYD
;
A
#
# COMPACT_ATOMS: atom_id res chain seq x y z
N MET A 1 -14.80 -29.17 47.71
CA MET A 1 -15.33 -27.87 47.25
C MET A 1 -14.23 -27.17 46.46
N MET A 2 -14.33 -27.16 45.13
CA MET A 2 -13.51 -26.31 44.25
C MET A 2 -14.43 -25.23 43.66
N PRO A 3 -14.02 -23.94 43.60
CA PRO A 3 -14.86 -22.92 42.99
C PRO A 3 -14.72 -22.99 41.47
N VAL A 4 -15.86 -23.08 40.78
CA VAL A 4 -15.95 -22.95 39.32
C VAL A 4 -15.82 -21.46 38.99
N ALA A 5 -14.73 -21.10 38.32
CA ALA A 5 -14.55 -19.77 37.77
C ALA A 5 -15.52 -19.55 36.60
N PHE A 6 -16.55 -18.72 36.80
CA PHE A 6 -17.39 -18.21 35.73
C PHE A 6 -16.56 -17.25 34.86
N ARG A 7 -16.10 -17.74 33.71
CA ARG A 7 -15.49 -16.93 32.65
C ARG A 7 -16.56 -16.05 31.99
N LEU A 8 -16.59 -14.77 32.35
CA LEU A 8 -17.32 -13.71 31.64
C LEU A 8 -16.67 -13.45 30.26
N TYR A 9 -16.94 -14.30 29.27
CA TYR A 9 -16.49 -14.13 27.87
C TYR A 9 -17.57 -14.16 26.76
N PRO A 10 -18.90 -14.22 27.00
CA PRO A 10 -19.86 -14.31 25.89
C PRO A 10 -20.26 -12.94 25.31
N VAL A 11 -20.28 -11.87 26.11
CA VAL A 11 -20.88 -10.58 25.69
C VAL A 11 -20.01 -9.84 24.68
N GLU A 12 -18.69 -9.82 24.86
CA GLU A 12 -17.76 -9.11 23.95
C GLU A 12 -17.71 -9.77 22.57
N ARG A 13 -17.72 -11.11 22.50
CA ARG A 13 -17.83 -11.84 21.22
C ARG A 13 -19.17 -11.62 20.54
N LEU A 14 -20.26 -11.53 21.32
CA LEU A 14 -21.59 -11.21 20.79
C LEU A 14 -21.63 -9.79 20.22
N ILE A 15 -21.06 -8.81 20.93
CA ILE A 15 -20.95 -7.42 20.47
C ILE A 15 -20.09 -7.34 19.21
N GLN A 16 -18.97 -8.06 19.15
CA GLN A 16 -18.10 -8.11 17.97
C GLN A 16 -18.85 -8.75 16.78
N GLY A 17 -19.56 -9.85 17.00
CA GLY A 17 -20.38 -10.52 15.99
C GLY A 17 -21.52 -9.64 15.48
N LEU A 18 -22.19 -8.91 16.39
CA LEU A 18 -23.23 -7.94 16.04
C LEU A 18 -22.65 -6.72 15.31
N ARG A 19 -21.43 -6.27 15.62
CA ARG A 19 -20.73 -5.23 14.87
C ARG A 19 -20.35 -5.68 13.47
N VAL A 20 -19.89 -6.92 13.31
CA VAL A 20 -19.58 -7.50 11.99
C VAL A 20 -20.85 -7.65 11.17
N LEU A 21 -21.94 -8.15 11.77
CA LEU A 21 -23.25 -8.25 11.12
C LEU A 21 -23.82 -6.87 10.79
N PHE A 22 -23.74 -5.91 11.70
CA PHE A 22 -24.18 -4.53 11.47
C PHE A 22 -23.33 -3.85 10.39
N ASN A 23 -22.02 -4.00 10.39
CA ASN A 23 -21.15 -3.46 9.33
C ASN A 23 -21.40 -4.17 8.00
N ALA A 24 -21.64 -5.48 7.98
CA ALA A 24 -22.02 -6.21 6.79
C ALA A 24 -23.38 -5.74 6.28
N PHE A 25 -24.35 -5.51 7.17
CA PHE A 25 -25.68 -5.02 6.84
C PHE A 25 -25.65 -3.55 6.40
N TYR A 26 -24.89 -2.69 7.07
CA TYR A 26 -24.64 -1.29 6.74
C TYR A 26 -23.96 -1.16 5.38
N ASN A 27 -22.89 -1.93 5.14
CA ASN A 27 -22.21 -1.97 3.83
C ASN A 27 -23.07 -2.60 2.73
N LYS A 28 -23.96 -3.54 3.06
CA LYS A 28 -24.84 -4.19 2.08
C LYS A 28 -26.08 -3.37 1.76
N TYR A 29 -26.62 -2.58 2.69
CA TYR A 29 -27.91 -1.88 2.48
C TYR A 29 -27.79 -0.36 2.41
N LEU A 30 -26.91 0.28 3.18
CA LEU A 30 -26.71 1.74 3.09
C LEU A 30 -25.71 2.12 2.00
N LYS A 31 -24.73 1.25 1.69
CA LYS A 31 -23.88 1.39 0.49
C LYS A 31 -24.61 1.01 -0.82
N VAL A 32 -25.63 0.15 -0.77
CA VAL A 32 -26.50 -0.10 -1.95
C VAL A 32 -27.39 1.09 -2.27
N ASN A 33 -27.71 1.94 -1.28
CA ASN A 33 -28.30 3.26 -1.53
C ASN A 33 -27.31 4.30 -2.10
N SER A 34 -26.03 3.97 -2.28
CA SER A 34 -25.07 4.78 -3.03
C SER A 34 -24.97 4.40 -4.52
N LYS A 35 -26.02 3.84 -5.11
CA LYS A 35 -26.30 4.18 -6.51
C LYS A 35 -26.59 5.68 -6.56
N GLY A 36 -25.62 6.56 -6.85
CA GLY A 36 -25.99 7.95 -7.19
C GLY A 36 -25.10 9.13 -6.78
N SER A 37 -23.77 9.01 -6.77
CA SER A 37 -22.93 10.20 -7.01
C SER A 37 -22.21 10.04 -8.35
N PRO A 38 -22.10 11.11 -9.16
CA PRO A 38 -21.32 11.06 -10.37
C PRO A 38 -19.84 10.78 -10.03
N PRO A 39 -19.12 10.07 -10.92
CA PRO A 39 -17.67 9.89 -10.76
C PRO A 39 -16.97 11.23 -10.56
N ASP A 40 -16.03 11.29 -9.61
CA ASP A 40 -15.16 12.46 -9.43
C ASP A 40 -14.15 12.51 -10.59
N VAL A 41 -14.41 13.37 -11.57
CA VAL A 41 -13.61 13.51 -12.80
C VAL A 41 -12.48 14.51 -12.56
N LEU A 42 -11.25 14.02 -12.60
CA LEU A 42 -10.03 14.83 -12.49
C LEU A 42 -9.60 15.42 -13.84
N TYR A 43 -9.86 14.70 -14.93
CA TYR A 43 -9.52 15.14 -16.28
C TYR A 43 -10.37 14.43 -17.33
N ARG A 44 -10.75 15.16 -18.38
CA ARG A 44 -11.47 14.62 -19.53
C ARG A 44 -11.02 15.29 -20.82
N SER A 45 -10.78 14.47 -21.83
CA SER A 45 -10.52 14.89 -23.22
C SER A 45 -11.25 13.98 -24.20
N ASN A 46 -10.97 14.12 -25.50
CA ASN A 46 -11.46 13.20 -26.53
C ASN A 46 -10.81 11.80 -26.45
N ASN A 47 -9.65 11.68 -25.79
CA ASN A 47 -8.89 10.44 -25.74
C ASN A 47 -8.94 9.77 -24.36
N TYR A 48 -9.03 10.55 -23.29
CA TYR A 48 -8.85 10.06 -21.94
C TYR A 48 -9.92 10.57 -20.98
N LEU A 49 -10.28 9.70 -20.04
CA LEU A 49 -11.03 10.07 -18.84
C LEU A 49 -10.20 9.63 -17.64
N ILE A 50 -10.05 10.51 -16.67
CA ILE A 50 -9.28 10.24 -15.46
C ILE A 50 -10.13 10.66 -14.28
N ILE A 51 -10.32 9.71 -13.37
CA ILE A 51 -11.19 9.88 -12.21
C ILE A 51 -10.41 9.70 -10.93
N ASN A 52 -10.94 10.24 -9.85
CA ASN A 52 -10.53 9.93 -8.49
C ASN A 52 -11.35 8.73 -8.01
N LYS A 53 -10.80 7.52 -8.10
CA LYS A 53 -11.50 6.30 -7.67
C LYS A 53 -11.76 6.38 -6.16
N PRO A 54 -13.00 6.17 -5.69
CA PRO A 54 -13.25 6.02 -4.26
C PRO A 54 -12.55 4.77 -3.69
N TRP A 55 -12.31 4.77 -2.38
CA TRP A 55 -11.87 3.57 -1.65
C TRP A 55 -13.00 2.56 -1.56
N ASP A 56 -12.67 1.29 -1.34
CA ASP A 56 -13.63 0.18 -1.24
C ASP A 56 -14.64 0.08 -2.38
N VAL A 57 -14.16 0.28 -3.61
CA VAL A 57 -14.95 0.12 -4.84
C VAL A 57 -14.14 -0.65 -5.86
N LYS A 58 -14.72 -1.74 -6.37
CA LYS A 58 -14.12 -2.54 -7.46
C LYS A 58 -14.10 -1.72 -8.74
N ILE A 59 -13.08 -1.94 -9.57
CA ILE A 59 -13.03 -1.31 -10.90
C ILE A 59 -14.13 -1.88 -11.80
N ASN A 60 -14.25 -3.20 -11.81
CA ASN A 60 -15.20 -3.96 -12.60
C ASN A 60 -15.58 -5.26 -11.87
N SER A 61 -16.63 -5.90 -12.35
CA SER A 61 -17.12 -7.20 -11.89
C SER A 61 -17.77 -7.92 -13.07
N ASP A 62 -17.81 -9.25 -13.00
CA ASP A 62 -18.62 -10.07 -13.93
C ASP A 62 -20.10 -10.05 -13.53
N ASN A 63 -20.42 -9.60 -12.31
CA ASN A 63 -21.79 -9.33 -11.89
C ASN A 63 -22.16 -7.88 -12.25
N SER A 64 -23.04 -7.71 -13.24
CA SER A 64 -23.50 -6.40 -13.72
C SER A 64 -24.35 -5.62 -12.71
N GLU A 65 -24.90 -6.29 -11.69
CA GLU A 65 -25.67 -5.64 -10.62
C GLU A 65 -24.76 -5.08 -9.50
N GLU A 66 -23.49 -5.50 -9.48
CA GLU A 66 -22.55 -5.04 -8.47
C GLU A 66 -22.13 -3.58 -8.73
N TYR A 67 -22.10 -2.77 -7.66
CA TYR A 67 -21.58 -1.42 -7.73
C TYR A 67 -20.06 -1.44 -7.95
N THR A 68 -19.62 -0.90 -9.08
CA THR A 68 -18.23 -0.82 -9.52
C THR A 68 -17.99 0.52 -10.20
N VAL A 69 -16.72 0.87 -10.44
CA VAL A 69 -16.39 2.03 -11.27
C VAL A 69 -17.03 1.91 -12.66
N ALA A 70 -17.00 0.72 -13.27
CA ALA A 70 -17.58 0.50 -14.59
C ALA A 70 -19.10 0.71 -14.61
N THR A 71 -19.83 0.18 -13.62
CA THR A 71 -21.29 0.38 -13.54
C THR A 71 -21.65 1.83 -13.23
N ASN A 72 -20.92 2.49 -12.32
CA ASN A 72 -21.12 3.91 -12.02
C ASN A 72 -20.82 4.83 -13.23
N LEU A 73 -19.76 4.54 -14.00
CA LEU A 73 -19.46 5.25 -15.26
C LEU A 73 -20.52 5.00 -16.33
N THR A 74 -21.05 3.78 -16.40
CA THR A 74 -22.13 3.44 -17.34
C THR A 74 -23.38 4.28 -17.06
N ASP A 75 -23.74 4.39 -15.77
CA ASP A 75 -24.95 5.12 -15.34
C ASP A 75 -24.85 6.63 -15.62
N HIS A 76 -23.66 7.23 -15.48
CA HIS A 76 -23.46 8.68 -15.58
C HIS A 76 -22.86 9.16 -16.90
N PHE A 77 -22.16 8.29 -17.63
CA PHE A 77 -21.52 8.59 -18.91
C PHE A 77 -21.78 7.49 -19.95
N PRO A 78 -23.05 7.15 -20.24
CA PRO A 78 -23.40 6.06 -21.17
C PRO A 78 -22.79 6.26 -22.57
N GLN A 79 -22.64 7.51 -23.02
CA GLN A 79 -22.00 7.86 -24.30
C GLN A 79 -20.51 7.50 -24.40
N LEU A 80 -19.84 7.23 -23.27
CA LEU A 80 -18.44 6.82 -23.23
C LEU A 80 -18.28 5.30 -23.15
N SER A 81 -19.38 4.57 -23.01
CA SER A 81 -19.38 3.12 -22.94
C SER A 81 -19.20 2.49 -24.33
N ASP A 82 -18.53 1.34 -24.38
CA ASP A 82 -18.29 0.54 -25.59
C ASP A 82 -18.76 -0.89 -25.31
N ASP A 83 -19.96 -1.22 -25.79
CA ASP A 83 -20.62 -2.52 -25.55
C ASP A 83 -19.90 -3.70 -26.19
N THR A 84 -18.90 -3.45 -27.05
CA THR A 84 -18.02 -4.52 -27.57
C THR A 84 -17.00 -5.00 -26.54
N LEU A 85 -16.89 -4.34 -25.38
CA LEU A 85 -15.98 -4.68 -24.29
C LEU A 85 -16.71 -5.41 -23.17
N SER A 86 -16.05 -6.41 -22.58
CA SER A 86 -16.60 -7.18 -21.45
C SER A 86 -17.04 -6.31 -20.26
N HIS A 87 -16.36 -5.18 -20.02
CA HIS A 87 -16.68 -4.25 -18.93
C HIS A 87 -16.93 -2.81 -19.42
N ARG A 88 -17.31 -2.66 -20.70
CA ARG A 88 -17.71 -1.39 -21.34
C ARG A 88 -16.66 -0.27 -21.43
N PHE A 89 -15.56 -0.33 -20.69
CA PHE A 89 -14.52 0.71 -20.65
C PHE A 89 -13.12 0.12 -20.78
N ARG A 90 -12.18 0.92 -21.34
CA ARG A 90 -10.76 0.54 -21.48
C ARG A 90 -9.95 1.14 -20.33
N PHE A 91 -9.91 0.44 -19.20
CA PHE A 91 -9.06 0.84 -18.07
C PHE A 91 -7.58 0.69 -18.45
N ASN A 92 -6.81 1.76 -18.27
CA ASN A 92 -5.38 1.77 -18.63
C ASN A 92 -4.52 1.02 -17.60
N HIS A 93 -4.96 0.99 -16.34
CA HIS A 93 -4.32 0.28 -15.24
C HIS A 93 -5.33 -0.11 -14.18
N ARG A 94 -4.88 -0.83 -13.16
CA ARG A 94 -5.69 -1.19 -12.00
C ARG A 94 -5.24 -0.44 -10.75
N LEU A 95 -6.18 -0.32 -9.82
CA LEU A 95 -5.99 -0.03 -8.40
C LEU A 95 -6.68 -1.17 -7.63
N ASP A 96 -6.12 -1.53 -6.48
CA ASP A 96 -6.76 -2.51 -5.60
C ASP A 96 -8.12 -1.98 -5.11
N TYR A 97 -9.03 -2.89 -4.76
CA TYR A 97 -10.36 -2.55 -4.22
C TYR A 97 -10.31 -1.44 -3.13
N PRO A 98 -9.50 -1.58 -2.05
CA PRO A 98 -9.50 -0.61 -0.97
C PRO A 98 -8.70 0.66 -1.28
N THR A 99 -7.90 0.67 -2.36
CA THR A 99 -7.07 1.81 -2.75
C THR A 99 -7.90 2.84 -3.49
N SER A 100 -7.85 4.11 -3.07
CA SER A 100 -8.48 5.23 -3.80
C SER A 100 -7.49 5.97 -4.71
N GLY A 101 -7.96 6.94 -5.49
CA GLY A 101 -7.11 7.91 -6.18
C GLY A 101 -7.15 7.80 -7.70
N VAL A 102 -6.16 8.41 -8.36
CA VAL A 102 -6.09 8.55 -9.81
C VAL A 102 -6.22 7.20 -10.54
N LEU A 103 -7.31 7.06 -11.30
CA LEU A 103 -7.57 5.95 -12.19
C LEU A 103 -7.84 6.45 -13.61
N SER A 104 -7.06 5.96 -14.57
CA SER A 104 -7.14 6.39 -15.97
C SER A 104 -7.82 5.36 -16.88
N LEU A 105 -8.62 5.89 -17.80
CA LEU A 105 -9.31 5.15 -18.85
C LEU A 105 -9.02 5.79 -20.21
N SER A 106 -8.95 4.96 -21.24
CA SER A 106 -8.88 5.42 -22.64
C SER A 106 -10.26 5.34 -23.28
N LEU A 107 -10.68 6.42 -23.95
CA LEU A 107 -11.99 6.54 -24.59
C LEU A 107 -12.02 5.93 -26.00
N ASN A 108 -10.86 5.56 -26.55
CA ASN A 108 -10.77 4.90 -27.85
C ASN A 108 -9.58 3.94 -27.93
N LYS A 109 -9.60 3.04 -28.93
CA LYS A 109 -8.56 2.01 -29.14
C LYS A 109 -7.17 2.59 -29.37
N LYS A 110 -7.06 3.71 -30.10
CA LYS A 110 -5.77 4.38 -30.38
C LYS A 110 -5.14 4.94 -29.10
N ALA A 111 -5.95 5.58 -28.25
CA ALA A 111 -5.56 6.11 -26.96
C ALA A 111 -5.09 4.99 -26.00
N ALA A 112 -5.81 3.86 -25.96
CA ALA A 112 -5.45 2.70 -25.17
C ALA A 112 -4.09 2.12 -25.60
N ALA A 113 -3.87 1.96 -26.91
CA ALA A 113 -2.61 1.46 -27.45
C ALA A 113 -1.41 2.36 -27.09
N LYS A 114 -1.59 3.69 -27.06
CA LYS A 114 -0.54 4.63 -26.61
C LYS A 114 -0.20 4.39 -25.13
N PHE A 115 -1.19 4.26 -24.26
CA PHE A 115 -0.98 3.97 -22.84
C PHE A 115 -0.28 2.62 -22.62
N SER A 116 -0.70 1.57 -23.32
CA SER A 116 -0.06 0.25 -23.24
C SER A 116 1.43 0.31 -23.60
N LYS A 117 1.81 1.06 -24.64
CA LYS A 117 3.22 1.27 -25.00
C LYS A 117 4.01 1.96 -23.88
N LEU A 118 3.42 2.97 -23.23
CA LEU A 118 4.09 3.69 -22.13
C LEU A 118 4.24 2.82 -20.87
N PHE A 119 3.26 1.96 -20.56
CA PHE A 119 3.36 0.97 -19.49
C PHE A 119 4.45 -0.07 -19.76
N LEU A 120 4.54 -0.59 -20.99
CA LEU A 120 5.60 -1.51 -21.39
C LEU A 120 6.99 -0.88 -21.23
N LYS A 121 7.12 0.40 -21.59
CA LYS A 121 8.36 1.18 -21.42
C LYS A 121 8.63 1.65 -19.99
N ARG A 122 7.74 1.39 -19.02
CA ARG A 122 7.82 1.90 -17.63
C ARG A 122 8.04 3.42 -17.52
N SER A 123 7.49 4.16 -18.47
CA SER A 123 7.66 5.62 -18.59
C SER A 123 6.63 6.43 -17.80
N ILE A 124 5.58 5.77 -17.31
CA ILE A 124 4.54 6.40 -16.48
C ILE A 124 5.02 6.46 -15.04
N ARG A 125 5.04 7.66 -14.46
CA ARG A 125 5.35 7.86 -13.05
C ARG A 125 4.06 7.91 -12.24
N LYS A 126 4.05 7.20 -11.11
CA LYS A 126 2.90 7.14 -10.21
C LYS A 126 3.38 7.41 -8.80
N HIS A 127 2.69 8.29 -8.09
CA HIS A 127 2.99 8.69 -6.73
C HIS A 127 1.79 8.38 -5.86
N TYR A 128 2.03 7.75 -4.72
CA TYR A 128 0.99 7.35 -3.78
C TYR A 128 1.26 8.01 -2.44
N LEU A 129 0.20 8.48 -1.78
CA LEU A 129 0.28 8.84 -0.37
C LEU A 129 -0.19 7.65 0.46
N ALA A 130 0.40 7.48 1.63
CA ALA A 130 -0.07 6.53 2.62
C ALA A 130 0.11 7.05 4.05
N LEU A 131 -0.76 6.59 4.96
CA LEU A 131 -0.47 6.59 6.40
C LEU A 131 -0.06 5.18 6.81
N VAL A 132 1.10 5.06 7.43
CA VAL A 132 1.66 3.78 7.89
C VAL A 132 1.84 3.79 9.40
N GLY A 133 1.74 2.61 10.02
CA GLY A 133 1.87 2.47 11.46
C GLY A 133 3.31 2.72 11.95
N GLY A 134 3.44 3.40 13.09
CA GLY A 134 4.73 3.71 13.70
C GLY A 134 5.43 4.93 13.10
N TYR A 135 6.60 5.23 13.64
CA TYR A 135 7.52 6.24 13.11
C TYR A 135 8.60 5.56 12.29
N LEU A 136 8.70 5.90 11.00
CA LEU A 136 9.83 5.47 10.18
C LEU A 136 11.12 5.97 10.82
N SER A 137 12.17 5.15 10.88
CA SER A 137 13.48 5.61 11.35
C SER A 137 14.20 6.45 10.30
N GLU A 138 13.99 6.14 9.03
CA GLU A 138 14.69 6.76 7.89
C GLU A 138 13.76 7.63 7.04
N PRO A 139 14.23 8.80 6.56
CA PRO A 139 13.42 9.71 5.75
C PRO A 139 13.18 9.19 4.32
N TYR A 140 14.00 8.25 3.86
CA TYR A 140 13.82 7.57 2.58
C TYR A 140 14.08 6.09 2.81
N ILE A 141 13.38 5.21 2.11
CA ILE A 141 13.58 3.75 2.17
C ILE A 141 13.38 3.18 0.76
N LEU A 142 14.43 2.57 0.20
CA LEU A 142 14.35 1.87 -1.08
C LEU A 142 14.17 0.38 -0.84
N VAL A 143 13.03 -0.17 -1.24
CA VAL A 143 12.72 -1.60 -1.16
C VAL A 143 12.78 -2.19 -2.56
N ASP A 144 13.79 -3.00 -2.81
CA ASP A 144 14.03 -3.72 -4.08
C ASP A 144 13.99 -5.22 -3.81
N ILE A 145 12.78 -5.72 -3.55
CA ILE A 145 12.53 -7.10 -3.13
C ILE A 145 11.39 -7.65 -4.02
N PRO A 146 11.65 -8.71 -4.82
CA PRO A 146 10.63 -9.33 -5.66
C PRO A 146 9.38 -9.76 -4.89
N ILE A 147 8.24 -9.68 -5.56
CA ILE A 147 6.93 -10.09 -5.04
C ILE A 147 6.39 -11.24 -5.86
N GLY A 148 5.88 -12.27 -5.18
CA GLY A 148 5.19 -13.41 -5.76
C GLY A 148 3.83 -13.66 -5.12
N LYS A 149 3.23 -14.79 -5.50
CA LYS A 149 1.98 -15.26 -4.92
C LYS A 149 2.28 -16.01 -3.63
N ASP A 150 1.42 -15.84 -2.65
CA ASP A 150 1.44 -16.63 -1.42
C ASP A 150 0.72 -17.96 -1.66
N SER A 151 1.45 -19.08 -1.59
CA SER A 151 0.90 -20.42 -1.84
C SER A 151 0.24 -21.07 -0.62
N PHE A 152 0.43 -20.51 0.58
CA PHE A 152 -0.03 -21.13 1.83
C PHE A 152 -1.35 -20.58 2.36
N VAL A 153 -1.84 -19.49 1.79
CA VAL A 153 -2.96 -18.76 2.38
C VAL A 153 -4.22 -18.91 1.53
N ASP A 154 -5.32 -19.32 2.18
CA ASP A 154 -6.67 -19.44 1.58
C ASP A 154 -7.24 -18.10 1.07
N TYR A 155 -6.61 -16.97 1.43
CA TYR A 155 -6.84 -15.67 0.83
C TYR A 155 -6.43 -15.69 -0.64
N LYS A 156 -7.39 -16.02 -1.50
CA LYS A 156 -7.28 -15.92 -2.96
C LYS A 156 -6.63 -14.57 -3.31
N HIS A 157 -5.46 -14.64 -3.94
CA HIS A 157 -4.68 -13.50 -4.45
C HIS A 157 -3.80 -12.71 -3.46
N LYS A 158 -3.60 -13.17 -2.22
CA LYS A 158 -2.55 -12.58 -1.36
C LYS A 158 -1.17 -12.70 -2.05
N GLN A 159 -0.39 -11.63 -1.97
CA GLN A 159 0.98 -11.59 -2.47
C GLN A 159 1.94 -11.57 -1.30
N CYS A 160 3.15 -12.06 -1.49
CA CYS A 160 4.20 -12.07 -0.48
C CYS A 160 5.54 -11.68 -1.11
N ALA A 161 6.48 -11.28 -0.25
CA ALA A 161 7.86 -11.05 -0.68
C ALA A 161 8.52 -12.40 -0.96
N CYS A 162 9.49 -12.45 -1.88
CA CYS A 162 10.26 -13.67 -2.16
C CYS A 162 11.05 -14.23 -0.98
N THR A 163 11.15 -13.46 0.11
CA THR A 163 11.75 -13.88 1.38
C THR A 163 10.78 -14.64 2.30
N SER A 164 9.48 -14.63 1.99
CA SER A 164 8.47 -15.37 2.75
C SER A 164 8.40 -16.83 2.32
N GLU A 165 8.21 -17.72 3.29
CA GLU A 165 7.90 -19.12 3.02
C GLU A 165 6.60 -19.21 2.20
N GLY A 166 6.59 -20.06 1.16
CA GLY A 166 5.44 -20.19 0.26
C GLY A 166 5.32 -19.09 -0.81
N CYS A 167 6.32 -18.22 -0.96
CA CYS A 167 6.36 -17.30 -2.10
C CYS A 167 6.73 -18.02 -3.40
N VAL A 168 5.80 -18.04 -4.36
CA VAL A 168 6.00 -18.63 -5.68
C VAL A 168 5.85 -17.59 -6.80
N ASP A 169 6.42 -17.86 -7.97
CA ASP A 169 6.37 -16.98 -9.15
C ASP A 169 6.83 -15.54 -8.92
N SER A 170 7.82 -15.32 -8.04
CA SER A 170 8.23 -13.96 -7.69
C SER A 170 8.79 -13.18 -8.90
N LYS A 171 8.44 -11.89 -8.98
CA LYS A 171 8.87 -10.99 -10.05
C LYS A 171 9.43 -9.72 -9.45
N HIS A 172 10.42 -9.15 -10.12
CA HIS A 172 11.07 -7.90 -9.72
C HIS A 172 10.04 -6.81 -9.34
N ALA A 173 10.23 -6.26 -8.14
CA ALA A 173 9.39 -5.22 -7.57
C ALA A 173 10.28 -4.21 -6.83
N MET A 174 10.07 -2.93 -7.12
CA MET A 174 10.87 -1.85 -6.53
C MET A 174 10.00 -0.65 -6.18
N THR A 175 10.14 -0.18 -4.94
CA THR A 175 9.40 0.95 -4.37
C THR A 175 10.34 1.84 -3.59
N LEU A 176 10.29 3.15 -3.83
CA LEU A 176 10.89 4.16 -2.95
C LEU A 176 9.81 4.75 -2.04
N THR A 177 10.00 4.68 -0.74
CA THR A 177 9.17 5.32 0.27
C THR A 177 9.90 6.54 0.80
N ILE A 178 9.21 7.67 0.93
CA ILE A 178 9.76 8.94 1.41
C ILE A 178 8.86 9.42 2.53
N LEU A 179 9.43 9.66 3.70
CA LEU A 179 8.73 10.19 4.85
C LEU A 179 8.40 11.66 4.64
N LEU A 180 7.13 12.03 4.80
CA LEU A 180 6.67 13.42 4.69
C LEU A 180 6.44 14.03 6.07
N GLU A 181 5.68 13.34 6.93
CA GLU A 181 5.25 13.84 8.23
C GLU A 181 5.22 12.71 9.27
N TYR A 182 5.54 13.03 10.51
CA TYR A 182 5.17 12.24 11.67
C TYR A 182 3.88 12.79 12.30
N GLY A 183 3.08 11.88 12.84
CA GLY A 183 1.84 12.21 13.50
C GLY A 183 1.28 11.07 14.32
N THR A 184 0.00 11.18 14.64
CA THR A 184 -0.76 10.05 15.18
C THR A 184 -2.00 9.81 14.34
N TYR A 185 -2.42 8.56 14.28
CA TYR A 185 -3.72 8.17 13.73
C TYR A 185 -4.49 7.41 14.80
N ASN A 186 -5.68 7.90 15.18
CA ASN A 186 -6.43 7.37 16.34
C ASN A 186 -5.60 7.32 17.64
N GLY A 187 -4.69 8.28 17.84
CA GLY A 187 -3.82 8.34 19.01
C GLY A 187 -2.63 7.37 18.99
N MET A 188 -2.50 6.53 17.97
CA MET A 188 -1.33 5.65 17.77
C MET A 188 -0.28 6.32 16.89
N PRO A 189 1.03 6.11 17.14
CA PRO A 189 2.10 6.62 16.28
C PRO A 189 1.90 6.22 14.82
N ALA A 190 2.06 7.19 13.92
CA ALA A 190 1.91 6.98 12.49
C ALA A 190 2.79 7.94 11.69
N SER A 191 3.11 7.54 10.46
CA SER A 191 3.88 8.33 9.51
C SER A 191 3.09 8.53 8.22
N LYS A 192 3.09 9.75 7.69
CA LYS A 192 2.63 10.02 6.34
C LYS A 192 3.80 9.90 5.38
N VAL A 193 3.62 9.09 4.35
CA VAL A 193 4.68 8.77 3.39
C VAL A 193 4.22 8.96 1.96
N LEU A 194 5.16 9.34 1.10
CA LEU A 194 5.06 9.28 -0.35
C LEU A 194 5.71 7.98 -0.83
N MET A 195 4.97 7.15 -1.57
CA MET A 195 5.47 5.92 -2.17
C MET A 195 5.52 6.04 -3.70
N ILE A 196 6.68 5.74 -4.28
CA ILE A 196 6.98 5.82 -5.70
C ILE A 196 7.35 4.41 -6.19
N PRO A 197 6.41 3.65 -6.76
CA PRO A 197 6.71 2.35 -7.35
C PRO A 197 7.33 2.49 -8.74
N TYR A 198 8.50 1.87 -8.93
CA TYR A 198 9.18 1.76 -10.24
C TYR A 198 8.70 0.56 -11.06
N THR A 199 7.95 -0.33 -10.42
CA THR A 199 7.30 -1.50 -11.02
C THR A 199 5.80 -1.49 -10.69
N GLY A 200 5.04 -2.42 -11.26
CA GLY A 200 3.61 -2.56 -10.95
C GLY A 200 3.26 -4.02 -10.70
N ARG A 201 3.56 -4.53 -9.50
CA ARG A 201 3.09 -5.84 -9.05
C ARG A 201 1.80 -5.68 -8.22
N THR A 202 0.99 -6.74 -8.15
CA THR A 202 -0.21 -6.77 -7.31
C THR A 202 0.19 -6.50 -5.87
N HIS A 203 -0.57 -5.66 -5.16
CA HIS A 203 -0.35 -5.29 -3.76
C HIS A 203 1.07 -4.77 -3.43
N GLN A 204 1.84 -4.31 -4.43
CA GLN A 204 3.28 -4.05 -4.25
C GLN A 204 3.60 -3.13 -3.07
N LEU A 205 2.92 -2.00 -2.99
CA LEU A 205 3.12 -1.01 -1.94
C LEU A 205 2.77 -1.58 -0.57
N ARG A 206 1.68 -2.34 -0.50
CA ARG A 206 1.17 -2.97 0.73
C ARG A 206 2.15 -4.01 1.27
N VAL A 207 2.66 -4.89 0.39
CA VAL A 207 3.69 -5.89 0.73
C VAL A 207 4.98 -5.21 1.17
N HIS A 208 5.50 -4.24 0.39
CA HIS A 208 6.76 -3.56 0.73
C HIS A 208 6.64 -2.76 2.04
N SER A 209 5.51 -2.10 2.29
CA SER A 209 5.27 -1.37 3.54
C SER A 209 5.25 -2.31 4.74
N ASN A 210 4.57 -3.44 4.61
CA ASN A 210 4.57 -4.47 5.65
C ASN A 210 5.97 -5.06 5.89
N LEU A 211 6.73 -5.27 4.82
CA LEU A 211 8.08 -5.84 4.87
C LEU A 211 9.08 -4.97 5.63
N ILE A 212 8.94 -3.65 5.55
CA ILE A 212 9.77 -2.70 6.32
C ILE A 212 9.25 -2.48 7.75
N GLY A 213 8.26 -3.25 8.21
CA GLY A 213 7.70 -3.14 9.56
C GLY A 213 6.68 -2.02 9.76
N HIS A 214 6.27 -1.34 8.68
CA HIS A 214 5.35 -0.21 8.72
C HIS A 214 4.13 -0.49 7.85
N THR A 215 3.22 -1.36 8.31
CA THR A 215 2.00 -1.71 7.56
C THR A 215 1.15 -0.46 7.31
N ILE A 216 0.53 -0.39 6.13
CA ILE A 216 -0.43 0.67 5.79
C ILE A 216 -1.63 0.57 6.74
N ILE A 217 -2.01 1.70 7.34
CA ILE A 217 -3.12 1.77 8.28
C ILE A 217 -4.43 1.40 7.56
N GLY A 218 -5.21 0.50 8.16
CA GLY A 218 -6.44 -0.04 7.60
C GLY A 218 -6.23 -1.15 6.55
N ASP A 219 -5.01 -1.65 6.37
CA ASP A 219 -4.76 -2.80 5.50
C ASP A 219 -5.11 -4.11 6.21
N TYR A 220 -6.35 -4.55 6.04
CA TYR A 220 -6.87 -5.79 6.61
C TYR A 220 -6.04 -7.04 6.25
N THR A 221 -5.55 -7.13 5.01
CA THR A 221 -4.87 -8.33 4.51
C THR A 221 -3.47 -8.48 5.09
N TYR A 222 -2.69 -7.39 5.11
CA TYR A 222 -1.28 -7.43 5.51
C TYR A 222 -1.07 -7.20 7.01
N SER A 223 -2.07 -6.66 7.72
CA SER A 223 -2.08 -6.62 9.18
C SER A 223 -2.48 -7.96 9.85
N ASN A 224 -2.68 -9.02 9.06
CA ASN A 224 -3.26 -10.29 9.52
C ASN A 224 -4.60 -10.07 10.25
N GLU A 225 -5.50 -9.31 9.63
CA GLU A 225 -6.87 -9.05 10.09
C GLU A 225 -6.98 -8.24 11.39
N LYS A 226 -5.88 -7.67 11.88
CA LYS A 226 -5.85 -6.90 13.14
C LYS A 226 -6.32 -5.47 12.95
N ASP A 227 -6.02 -4.86 11.81
CA ASP A 227 -6.26 -3.43 11.60
C ASP A 227 -7.65 -3.17 10.97
N THR A 228 -8.68 -3.30 11.81
CA THR A 228 -10.11 -3.16 11.43
C THR A 228 -10.74 -1.84 11.92
N ALA A 229 -10.04 -1.08 12.75
CA ALA A 229 -10.57 0.16 13.34
C ALA A 229 -10.62 1.36 12.37
N PRO A 230 -9.67 1.55 11.42
CA PRO A 230 -9.78 2.58 10.40
C PRO A 230 -10.96 2.31 9.47
N TYR A 231 -11.65 3.37 9.02
CA TYR A 231 -12.84 3.23 8.15
C TYR A 231 -12.50 2.83 6.70
N ARG A 232 -11.21 2.88 6.35
CA ARG A 232 -10.66 2.57 5.02
C ARG A 232 -9.17 2.26 5.13
N MET A 233 -8.60 1.68 4.07
CA MET A 233 -7.16 1.61 3.91
C MET A 233 -6.58 2.99 3.52
N MET A 234 -5.53 3.38 4.22
CA MET A 234 -4.84 4.66 4.05
C MET A 234 -3.78 4.59 2.96
N LEU A 235 -4.21 4.20 1.76
CA LEU A 235 -3.41 4.25 0.53
C LEU A 235 -4.19 4.98 -0.56
N HIS A 236 -3.54 5.97 -1.18
CA HIS A 236 -4.16 6.82 -2.19
C HIS A 236 -3.21 7.04 -3.37
N ALA A 237 -3.66 6.72 -4.58
CA ALA A 237 -2.96 7.05 -5.82
C ALA A 237 -3.07 8.56 -6.06
N TYR A 238 -2.05 9.31 -5.63
CA TYR A 238 -2.09 10.76 -5.51
C TYR A 238 -1.76 11.50 -6.81
N ARG A 239 -0.76 11.04 -7.58
CA ARG A 239 -0.39 11.66 -8.85
C ARG A 239 0.00 10.64 -9.90
N MET A 240 -0.35 10.91 -11.15
CA MET A 240 0.08 10.14 -12.30
C MET A 240 0.60 11.08 -13.38
N ILE A 241 1.83 10.81 -13.85
CA ILE A 241 2.49 11.58 -14.91
C ILE A 241 2.67 10.65 -16.10
N VAL A 242 2.09 11.01 -17.24
CA VAL A 242 2.03 10.20 -18.46
C VAL A 242 2.61 11.02 -19.62
N PRO A 243 3.81 10.69 -20.12
CA PRO A 243 4.49 11.46 -21.17
C PRO A 243 3.95 11.12 -22.56
N LEU A 244 2.66 11.38 -22.79
CA LEU A 244 2.01 11.17 -24.08
C LEU A 244 2.38 12.27 -25.07
N HIS A 245 2.75 11.88 -26.28
CA HIS A 245 3.01 12.84 -27.36
C HIS A 245 1.71 13.53 -27.80
N GLY A 246 1.71 14.86 -27.75
CA GLY A 246 0.59 15.73 -28.14
C GLY A 246 -0.47 15.93 -27.06
N GLU A 247 -0.41 15.20 -25.95
CA GLU A 247 -1.37 15.31 -24.84
C GLU A 247 -0.70 14.85 -23.52
N PRO A 248 0.39 15.51 -23.07
CA PRO A 248 1.05 15.12 -21.82
C PRO A 248 0.09 15.27 -20.65
N LEU A 249 0.02 14.26 -19.79
CA LEU A 249 -0.88 14.24 -18.63
C LEU A 249 -0.07 14.31 -17.35
N ASP A 250 -0.46 15.22 -16.48
CA ASP A 250 0.05 15.35 -15.12
C ASP A 250 -1.13 15.57 -14.18
N ILE A 251 -1.67 14.46 -13.66
CA ILE A 251 -2.90 14.47 -12.88
C ILE A 251 -2.58 14.30 -11.41
N VAL A 252 -3.06 15.23 -10.60
CA VAL A 252 -2.97 15.21 -9.14
C VAL A 252 -4.39 15.13 -8.58
N SER A 253 -4.65 14.18 -7.70
CA SER A 253 -5.89 14.12 -6.93
C SER A 253 -5.76 14.90 -5.61
N PRO A 254 -6.87 15.31 -4.97
CA PRO A 254 -6.84 15.88 -3.64
C PRO A 254 -6.19 14.92 -2.63
N ASP A 255 -5.41 15.45 -1.69
CA ASP A 255 -4.84 14.66 -0.59
C ASP A 255 -5.92 14.32 0.45
N PRO A 256 -6.28 13.04 0.64
CA PRO A 256 -7.30 12.66 1.60
C PRO A 256 -6.77 12.53 3.04
N PHE A 257 -5.45 12.63 3.26
CA PHE A 257 -4.80 12.41 4.56
C PHE A 257 -4.40 13.75 5.19
N LEU A 258 -5.38 14.63 5.30
CA LEU A 258 -5.29 15.93 5.96
C LEU A 258 -6.20 15.92 7.19
N THR A 259 -5.82 16.58 8.28
CA THR A 259 -6.64 16.66 9.50
C THR A 259 -8.03 17.26 9.26
N SER A 260 -8.15 18.14 8.25
CA SER A 260 -9.42 18.74 7.81
C SER A 260 -10.36 17.76 7.12
N VAL A 261 -9.82 16.69 6.52
CA VAL A 261 -10.58 15.63 5.85
C VAL A 261 -10.83 14.47 6.80
N ASP A 262 -9.80 14.09 7.57
CA ASP A 262 -9.85 13.04 8.56
C ASP A 262 -9.24 13.52 9.89
N PRO A 263 -10.07 13.91 10.88
CA PRO A 263 -9.59 14.46 12.15
C PRO A 263 -8.85 13.43 13.02
N LYS A 264 -8.86 12.14 12.64
CA LYS A 264 -8.09 11.09 13.30
C LYS A 264 -6.60 11.21 13.01
N TRP A 265 -6.22 11.78 11.86
CA TRP A 265 -4.83 12.11 11.54
C TRP A 265 -4.43 13.43 12.21
N LYS A 266 -3.44 13.37 13.08
CA LYS A 266 -2.89 14.53 13.80
C LYS A 266 -1.38 14.59 13.54
N PRO A 267 -0.93 15.33 12.50
CA PRO A 267 0.49 15.54 12.26
C PRO A 267 1.08 16.41 13.37
N HIS A 268 2.33 16.14 13.77
CA HIS A 268 3.05 16.94 14.77
C HIS A 268 4.46 17.36 14.31
N LYS A 269 5.03 16.71 13.30
CA LYS A 269 6.33 17.08 12.74
C LYS A 269 6.35 16.86 11.23
N VAL A 270 6.59 17.93 10.47
CA VAL A 270 6.84 17.86 9.03
C VAL A 270 8.34 17.60 8.81
N ILE A 271 8.65 16.62 7.97
CA ILE A 271 10.02 16.25 7.58
C ILE A 271 10.37 16.84 6.23
N THR A 272 9.48 16.69 5.26
CA THR A 272 9.56 17.33 3.95
C THR A 272 8.16 17.42 3.35
N ASN A 273 7.98 18.32 2.39
CA ASN A 273 6.73 18.44 1.65
C ASN A 273 6.85 17.83 0.27
N TYR A 274 5.72 17.41 -0.28
CA TYR A 274 5.67 16.84 -1.63
C TYR A 274 6.33 17.73 -2.68
N GLY A 275 6.10 19.05 -2.63
CA GLY A 275 6.68 20.00 -3.58
C GLY A 275 8.21 20.03 -3.55
N ASP A 276 8.82 19.88 -2.37
CA ASP A 276 10.27 19.91 -2.21
C ASP A 276 10.89 18.59 -2.69
N VAL A 277 10.26 17.46 -2.37
CA VAL A 277 10.64 16.14 -2.91
C VAL A 277 10.66 16.15 -4.45
N MET A 278 9.67 16.78 -5.08
CA MET A 278 9.61 16.87 -6.54
C MET A 278 10.70 17.77 -7.14
N LYS A 279 11.17 18.80 -6.43
CA LYS A 279 12.26 19.69 -6.88
C LYS A 279 13.63 19.03 -6.77
N GLU A 280 13.82 18.14 -5.78
CA GLU A 280 15.09 17.43 -5.58
C GLU A 280 15.50 16.54 -6.77
N ASN A 281 14.60 16.29 -7.74
CA ASN A 281 14.85 15.45 -8.91
C ASN A 281 15.56 14.14 -8.52
N LEU A 282 15.10 13.52 -7.43
CA LEU A 282 15.70 12.31 -6.86
C LEU A 282 15.78 11.24 -7.95
N THR A 283 16.99 11.01 -8.45
CA THR A 283 17.28 9.88 -9.32
C THR A 283 17.49 8.65 -8.45
N LEU A 284 17.25 7.46 -9.00
CA LEU A 284 17.61 6.20 -8.32
C LEU A 284 19.10 6.17 -7.90
N LYS A 285 19.97 6.85 -8.67
CA LYS A 285 21.39 7.00 -8.35
C LYS A 285 21.57 7.88 -7.11
N ASN A 286 20.95 9.05 -7.07
CA ASN A 286 21.00 9.96 -5.92
C ASN A 286 20.42 9.32 -4.65
N VAL A 287 19.37 8.50 -4.78
CA VAL A 287 18.76 7.76 -3.67
C VAL A 287 19.69 6.65 -3.16
N LYS A 288 20.38 5.94 -4.05
CA LYS A 288 21.38 4.93 -3.65
C LYS A 288 22.63 5.57 -3.02
N GLU A 289 23.04 6.73 -3.51
CA GLU A 289 24.23 7.48 -3.04
C GLU A 289 23.99 8.20 -1.71
N LYS A 290 22.76 8.67 -1.44
CA LYS A 290 22.37 9.30 -0.16
C LYS A 290 22.38 8.33 1.04
N ASN A 291 22.83 7.09 0.89
CA ASN A 291 22.90 6.03 1.91
C ASN A 291 21.61 5.90 2.71
N ILE A 292 20.67 5.21 2.09
CA ILE A 292 19.36 4.91 2.62
C ILE A 292 19.32 3.40 2.76
N SER A 293 19.01 2.89 3.95
CA SER A 293 18.80 1.48 4.29
C SER A 293 18.14 0.70 3.14
N SER A 294 18.96 0.25 2.19
CA SER A 294 18.46 -0.39 0.99
C SER A 294 18.17 -1.81 1.42
N LEU A 295 16.90 -2.11 1.68
CA LEU A 295 16.46 -3.46 1.88
C LEU A 295 16.52 -4.14 0.50
N THR A 296 17.70 -4.67 0.21
CA THR A 296 17.93 -5.51 -0.97
C THR A 296 17.86 -6.97 -0.54
N TYR A 297 17.46 -7.83 -1.47
CA TYR A 297 17.28 -9.27 -1.24
C TYR A 297 18.49 -9.94 -0.55
N HIS A 298 19.72 -9.49 -0.87
CA HIS A 298 20.93 -10.06 -0.29
C HIS A 298 21.09 -9.73 1.21
N THR A 299 20.79 -8.49 1.61
CA THR A 299 20.88 -8.03 3.00
C THR A 299 19.93 -8.79 3.93
N MET A 300 18.73 -9.13 3.46
CA MET A 300 17.73 -9.87 4.26
C MET A 300 18.04 -11.36 4.43
N LYS A 301 18.67 -12.01 3.43
CA LYS A 301 19.05 -13.43 3.52
C LYS A 301 20.12 -13.67 4.60
N ILE A 302 21.05 -12.72 4.76
CA ILE A 302 22.06 -12.72 5.82
C ILE A 302 21.36 -12.67 7.19
N TYR A 303 20.38 -11.78 7.34
CA TYR A 303 19.63 -11.60 8.60
C TYR A 303 18.85 -12.85 9.02
N ASN A 304 18.14 -13.51 8.09
CA ASN A 304 17.33 -14.69 8.41
C ASN A 304 18.18 -15.96 8.63
N SER A 305 19.28 -16.16 7.89
CA SER A 305 20.13 -17.35 8.04
C SER A 305 20.92 -17.40 9.37
N GLN A 306 21.10 -16.26 10.03
CA GLN A 306 21.74 -16.20 11.35
C GLN A 306 20.76 -16.55 12.47
N PHE A 307 19.45 -16.30 12.29
CA PHE A 307 18.42 -16.62 13.28
C PHE A 307 18.10 -18.13 13.37
N GLU A 308 18.21 -18.87 12.27
CA GLU A 308 17.90 -20.31 12.24
C GLU A 308 19.01 -21.20 12.84
N LYS A 309 20.21 -20.66 13.12
CA LYS A 309 21.38 -21.48 13.49
C LYS A 309 21.68 -21.59 14.99
N ASN A 310 20.92 -20.97 15.90
CA ASN A 310 21.16 -21.16 17.35
C ASN A 310 19.92 -20.90 18.23
N PRO A 311 19.09 -21.91 18.53
CA PRO A 311 17.90 -21.72 19.36
C PRO A 311 18.16 -21.69 20.87
N LEU A 312 19.30 -22.18 21.36
CA LEU A 312 19.54 -22.40 22.80
C LEU A 312 21.03 -22.32 23.15
N LYS A 313 21.54 -21.13 23.48
CA LYS A 313 22.63 -20.99 24.45
C LYS A 313 22.67 -19.59 25.05
N GLU A 314 22.55 -19.60 26.39
CA GLU A 314 22.74 -18.51 27.34
C GLU A 314 21.65 -17.43 27.47
N PHE A 315 20.53 -17.82 28.07
CA PHE A 315 19.51 -16.91 28.61
C PHE A 315 19.97 -16.07 29.84
N SER A 316 21.24 -16.17 30.25
CA SER A 316 21.77 -15.58 31.50
C SER A 316 22.68 -14.36 31.26
N SER A 317 23.37 -14.30 30.10
CA SER A 317 24.28 -13.20 29.74
C SER A 317 23.58 -12.03 29.02
N TYR A 318 22.32 -12.19 28.58
CA TYR A 318 21.55 -11.14 27.91
C TYR A 318 20.83 -10.17 28.85
N LEU A 319 20.60 -10.53 30.11
CA LEU A 319 19.93 -9.66 31.09
C LEU A 319 20.83 -8.52 31.62
N SER A 320 22.16 -8.68 31.58
CA SER A 320 23.08 -7.59 31.89
C SER A 320 23.24 -6.60 30.73
N ILE A 321 23.13 -7.10 29.49
CA ILE A 321 23.18 -6.27 28.27
C ILE A 321 21.87 -5.50 28.11
N PHE A 322 20.70 -6.12 28.32
CA PHE A 322 19.41 -5.40 28.27
C PHE A 322 19.29 -4.27 29.32
N SER A 323 19.93 -4.43 30.49
CA SER A 323 19.93 -3.40 31.55
C SER A 323 20.86 -2.21 31.23
N LEU A 324 21.93 -2.43 30.45
CA LEU A 324 22.81 -1.34 29.99
C LEU A 324 22.21 -0.53 28.83
N TYR A 325 21.40 -1.16 27.97
CA TYR A 325 20.86 -0.55 26.75
C TYR A 325 19.65 0.38 26.96
N ILE A 326 18.95 0.27 28.10
CA ILE A 326 17.85 1.18 28.46
C ILE A 326 18.37 2.56 28.94
N ASN A 327 19.63 2.65 29.41
CA ASN A 327 20.15 3.87 30.03
C ASN A 327 20.94 4.82 29.10
N PHE A 328 21.27 4.43 27.84
CA PHE A 328 22.15 5.25 26.98
C PHE A 328 21.63 5.63 25.58
N GLY A 329 20.40 5.27 25.21
CA GLY A 329 19.69 5.93 24.11
C GLY A 329 20.41 6.02 22.74
N MET A 330 21.10 4.96 22.29
CA MET A 330 21.61 4.85 20.91
C MET A 330 21.59 3.43 20.33
N ASP A 331 21.14 3.39 19.06
CA ASP A 331 21.40 2.52 17.89
C ASP A 331 21.54 0.98 17.97
N ILE A 332 20.76 0.28 17.12
CA ILE A 332 20.77 -1.19 16.91
C ILE A 332 21.48 -1.57 15.57
N THR A 333 22.26 -0.67 14.97
CA THR A 333 22.81 -0.91 13.61
C THR A 333 24.22 -1.52 13.54
N TYR A 334 24.92 -1.77 14.65
CA TYR A 334 26.32 -2.23 14.59
C TYR A 334 26.66 -3.42 15.52
N ALA A 335 26.24 -4.62 15.12
CA ALA A 335 26.89 -5.91 15.46
C ALA A 335 26.30 -6.96 14.51
N THR A 336 26.97 -7.46 13.47
CA THR A 336 28.16 -8.30 13.53
C THR A 336 28.64 -8.47 12.08
N LEU A 337 29.73 -7.80 11.70
CA LEU A 337 30.32 -7.84 10.35
C LEU A 337 31.62 -8.62 10.45
N TYR A 338 31.60 -9.95 10.32
CA TYR A 338 32.77 -10.74 9.91
C TYR A 338 32.33 -12.16 9.50
N TYR A 339 32.91 -12.63 8.40
CA TYR A 339 33.00 -14.00 7.86
C TYR A 339 32.16 -14.42 6.63
N CYS A 340 32.91 -14.98 5.67
CA CYS A 340 32.59 -15.71 4.44
C CYS A 340 32.24 -14.92 3.16
N MET A 341 33.28 -14.31 2.57
CA MET A 341 33.56 -14.55 1.16
C MET A 341 33.96 -16.02 1.01
N ASP A 342 33.14 -16.86 0.39
CA ASP A 342 33.62 -17.89 -0.53
C ASP A 342 32.46 -18.61 -1.22
N ARG A 343 32.70 -18.98 -2.49
CA ARG A 343 31.86 -19.76 -3.41
C ARG A 343 30.83 -18.98 -4.24
N TYR A 344 31.35 -18.37 -5.30
CA TYR A 344 30.70 -18.40 -6.60
C TYR A 344 31.45 -19.41 -7.48
N ASP A 345 30.80 -20.53 -7.77
CA ASP A 345 30.75 -21.11 -9.12
C ASP A 345 29.34 -20.82 -9.65
#